data_AF-A0A8T6HMG4-F1
#
_entry.id   AF-A0A8T6HMG4-F1
#
_cell.length_a   1.000
_cell.length_b   1.000
_cell.length_c   1.000
_cell.angle_alpha   90.00
_cell.angle_beta   90.00
_cell.angle_gamma   90.00
#
_symmetry.space_group_name_H-M   'P 1'
#
loop_
_entity.id
_entity.type
_entity.pdbx_description
1 polymer ?
#
loop_
_entity_poly.entity_id
_entity_poly.type
_entity_poly.pdbx_seq_one_letter_code
_entity_poly.pdbx_strand_id
1 'polypeptide(L)' 'TIGRIQSDYFYPQLADRNTPQEWQEKGSPDILEIARRKTREILDGPDPGHLDRKIEQEIRQRFPIRLERENSG' A
#
# COMPACT_ATOMS: atom_id res chain seq x y z
N THR A 1 -1.53 33.15 -9.95
CA THR A 1 -0.70 32.37 -10.89
C THR A 1 0.15 31.29 -10.23
N ILE A 2 0.56 31.40 -8.95
CA ILE A 2 1.28 30.30 -8.26
C ILE A 2 0.37 29.16 -7.77
N GLY A 3 -0.89 29.46 -7.44
CA GLY A 3 -1.82 28.49 -6.84
C GLY A 3 -2.23 27.31 -7.75
N ARG A 4 -2.19 27.49 -9.08
CA ARG A 4 -2.47 26.39 -10.03
C ARG A 4 -1.30 25.42 -10.19
N ILE A 5 -0.06 25.92 -10.10
CA ILE A 5 1.13 25.06 -10.22
C ILE A 5 1.19 24.08 -9.05
N GLN A 6 0.68 24.44 -7.87
CA GLN A 6 0.66 23.52 -6.74
C GLN A 6 -0.57 22.60 -6.72
N SER A 7 -1.68 22.99 -7.34
CA SER A 7 -2.90 22.15 -7.42
C SER A 7 -2.83 21.09 -8.51
N ASP A 8 -2.17 21.40 -9.62
CA ASP A 8 -2.18 20.54 -10.82
C ASP A 8 -1.03 19.51 -10.78
N TYR A 9 -0.14 19.60 -9.78
CA TYR A 9 0.93 18.64 -9.57
C TYR A 9 0.43 17.47 -8.73
N PHE A 10 0.10 16.36 -9.40
CA PHE A 10 -0.10 15.08 -8.73
C PHE A 10 1.24 14.59 -8.18
N TYR A 11 1.34 14.47 -6.87
CA TYR A 11 2.50 13.90 -6.21
C TYR A 11 2.33 12.39 -6.08
N PRO A 12 3.10 11.59 -6.85
CA PRO A 12 3.00 10.14 -6.77
C PRO A 12 3.46 9.67 -5.39
N GLN A 13 2.69 8.79 -4.77
CA GLN A 13 2.97 8.27 -3.42
C GLN A 13 4.23 7.41 -3.34
N LEU A 14 4.72 6.91 -4.49
CA LEU A 14 5.80 5.94 -4.57
C LEU A 14 7.11 6.52 -5.16
N ALA A 15 7.03 7.52 -6.04
CA ALA A 15 8.22 8.01 -6.73
C ALA A 15 9.04 8.94 -5.83
N ASP A 16 10.35 8.74 -5.80
CA ASP A 16 11.26 9.59 -5.06
C ASP A 16 11.41 10.96 -5.76
N ARG A 17 11.33 12.04 -4.98
CA ARG A 17 11.48 13.44 -5.43
C ARG A 17 12.73 14.11 -4.88
N ASN A 18 13.58 13.36 -4.18
CA ASN A 18 14.88 13.83 -3.75
C ASN A 18 15.72 14.21 -4.98
N THR A 19 16.63 15.15 -4.80
CA THR A 19 17.64 15.44 -5.81
C THR A 19 18.47 14.18 -6.09
N PRO A 20 19.10 14.05 -7.29
CA PRO A 20 19.94 12.89 -7.59
C PRO A 20 21.01 12.62 -6.52
N GLN A 21 21.57 13.67 -5.93
CA GLN A 21 22.55 13.56 -4.85
C GLN A 21 21.94 12.97 -3.58
N GLU A 22 20.81 13.50 -3.11
CA GLU A 22 20.12 12.98 -1.91
C GLU A 22 19.61 11.54 -2.12
N TRP A 23 19.16 11.19 -3.33
CA TRP A 23 18.80 9.81 -3.68
C TRP A 23 20.01 8.88 -3.63
N GLN A 24 21.16 9.33 -4.13
CA GLN A 24 22.43 8.59 -4.06
C GLN A 24 22.87 8.38 -2.61
N GLU A 25 22.77 9.42 -1.77
CA GLU A 25 23.10 9.36 -0.34
C GLU A 25 22.17 8.41 0.43
N LYS A 26 20.90 8.29 0.01
CA LYS A 26 19.93 7.31 0.53
C LYS A 26 20.17 5.88 0.03
N GLY A 27 21.26 5.64 -0.68
CA GLY A 27 21.64 4.31 -1.16
C GLY A 27 21.02 3.91 -2.49
N SER A 28 20.52 4.88 -3.27
CA SER A 28 19.96 4.64 -4.61
C SER A 28 18.89 3.54 -4.65
N PRO A 29 17.82 3.64 -3.83
CA PRO A 29 16.84 2.57 -3.71
C PRO A 29 16.11 2.30 -5.03
N ASP A 30 15.97 1.01 -5.38
CA ASP A 30 15.19 0.57 -6.53
C ASP A 30 13.69 0.78 -6.27
N ILE A 31 13.00 1.44 -7.21
CA ILE A 31 11.57 1.73 -7.10
C ILE A 31 10.72 0.45 -7.00
N LEU A 32 11.15 -0.65 -7.62
CA LEU A 32 10.44 -1.94 -7.50
C LEU A 32 10.59 -2.53 -6.10
N GLU A 33 11.73 -2.32 -5.45
CA GLU A 33 11.93 -2.75 -4.06
C GLU A 33 11.04 -1.94 -3.11
N ILE A 34 10.96 -0.61 -3.30
CA ILE A 34 10.06 0.27 -2.55
C ILE A 34 8.60 -0.18 -2.75
N ALA A 35 8.20 -0.49 -4.00
CA ALA A 35 6.86 -0.97 -4.31
C ALA A 35 6.54 -2.26 -3.56
N ARG A 36 7.44 -3.25 -3.62
CA ARG A 36 7.29 -4.53 -2.91
C ARG A 36 7.19 -4.34 -1.40
N ARG A 37 7.99 -3.43 -0.83
CA ARG A 37 7.92 -3.11 0.60
C ARG A 37 6.56 -2.51 0.95
N LYS A 38 6.09 -1.53 0.17
CA LYS A 38 4.75 -0.93 0.38
C LYS A 38 3.62 -1.94 0.25
N THR A 39 3.70 -2.86 -0.72
CA THR A 39 2.71 -3.93 -0.85
C THR A 39 2.69 -4.82 0.40
N ARG A 40 3.86 -5.23 0.91
CA ARG A 40 3.94 -6.00 2.16
C ARG A 40 3.36 -5.23 3.35
N GLU A 41 3.74 -3.97 3.53
CA GLU A 41 3.18 -3.11 4.59
C GLU A 41 1.64 -3.03 4.56
N ILE A 42 1.04 -2.99 3.36
CA ILE A 42 -0.42 -2.95 3.21
C ILE A 42 -1.05 -4.32 3.51
N LEU A 43 -0.43 -5.40 3.06
CA LEU A 43 -0.94 -6.76 3.25
C LEU A 43 -0.75 -7.27 4.69
N ASP A 44 0.31 -6.83 5.36
CA ASP A 44 0.61 -7.14 6.76
C ASP A 44 -0.15 -6.22 7.73
N GLY A 45 -0.97 -5.29 7.20
CA GLY A 45 -1.80 -4.41 8.00
C GLY A 45 -3.10 -5.08 8.49
N PRO A 46 -3.78 -4.46 9.48
CA PRO A 46 -5.05 -4.97 9.99
C PRO A 46 -6.12 -5.01 8.90
N ASP A 47 -7.05 -5.96 9.03
CA ASP A 47 -8.21 -6.06 8.16
C ASP A 47 -8.95 -4.70 8.14
N PRO A 48 -9.32 -4.17 6.96
CA PRO A 48 -9.97 -2.86 6.87
C PRO A 48 -11.37 -2.83 7.52
N GLY A 49 -11.92 -3.97 7.95
CA GLY A 49 -13.22 -4.07 8.61
C GLY A 49 -14.39 -3.74 7.70
N HIS A 50 -14.20 -3.83 6.38
CA HIS A 50 -15.16 -3.40 5.37
C HIS A 50 -16.28 -4.43 5.11
N LEU A 51 -16.15 -5.64 5.65
CA LEU A 51 -17.13 -6.72 5.52
C LEU A 51 -17.72 -7.08 6.89
N ASP A 52 -19.04 -7.22 6.95
CA ASP A 52 -19.71 -7.73 8.16
C ASP A 52 -19.28 -9.18 8.45
N ARG A 53 -18.90 -9.47 9.70
CA ARG A 53 -18.49 -10.79 10.16
C ARG A 53 -19.51 -11.88 9.82
N LYS A 54 -20.81 -11.56 9.83
CA LYS A 54 -21.86 -12.53 9.50
C LYS A 54 -21.80 -12.94 8.02
N ILE A 55 -21.61 -11.96 7.14
CA ILE A 55 -21.48 -12.19 5.69
C ILE A 55 -20.18 -12.95 5.41
N GLU A 56 -19.08 -12.60 6.07
CA GLU A 56 -17.81 -13.31 5.92
C GLU A 56 -17.93 -14.80 6.31
N GLN A 57 -18.65 -15.10 7.40
CA GLN A 57 -18.91 -16.48 7.81
C GLN A 57 -19.74 -17.24 6.79
N GLU A 58 -20.80 -16.65 6.24
CA GLU A 58 -21.62 -17.26 5.19
C GLU A 58 -20.78 -17.56 3.93
N ILE A 59 -19.90 -16.65 3.53
CA ILE A 59 -18.98 -16.83 2.39
C ILE A 59 -18.02 -17.99 2.67
N ARG A 60 -17.38 -18.03 3.85
CA ARG A 60 -16.44 -19.10 4.21
C ARG A 60 -17.09 -20.47 4.37
N GLN A 61 -18.39 -20.54 4.69
CA GLN A 61 -19.15 -21.79 4.71
C GLN A 61 -19.44 -22.29 3.28
N ARG A 62 -19.66 -21.37 2.34
CA ARG A 62 -20.03 -21.71 0.96
C ARG A 62 -18.84 -22.00 0.05
N PHE A 63 -17.67 -21.44 0.34
CA PHE A 63 -16.47 -21.59 -0.47
C PHE A 63 -15.29 -22.12 0.36
N PRO A 64 -14.45 -23.01 -0.20
CA PRO A 64 -13.29 -23.57 0.50
C PRO A 64 -12.13 -22.56 0.59
N ILE A 65 -12.31 -21.51 1.38
CA ILE A 65 -11.32 -20.45 1.60
C ILE A 65 -10.19 -20.99 2.50
N ARG A 66 -8.96 -21.01 1.97
CA ARG A 66 -7.75 -21.50 2.66
C ARG A 66 -6.93 -20.40 3.34
N LEU A 67 -7.43 -19.17 3.35
CA LEU A 67 -6.78 -18.04 4.01
C LEU A 67 -7.06 -18.08 5.52
N GLU A 68 -5.99 -18.16 6.31
CA GLU A 68 -6.05 -18.06 7.77
C GLU A 68 -6.54 -16.67 8.19
N ARG A 69 -7.30 -16.59 9.29
CA ARG A 69 -7.86 -15.32 9.79
C ARG A 69 -6.80 -14.37 10.36
N GLU A 70 -5.60 -14.88 10.67
CA GLU A 70 -4.56 -14.13 11.40
C GLU A 70 -3.66 -13.26 10.51
N ASN A 71 -3.63 -13.49 9.18
CA ASN A 71 -2.97 -12.57 8.23
C ASN A 71 -3.85 -11.34 7.90
N SER A 72 -4.68 -10.92 8.84
CA SER A 72 -5.58 -9.77 8.71
C SER A 72 -5.62 -8.97 10.02
N GLY A 73 -4.51 -9.02 10.78
CA GLY A 73 -4.33 -8.38 12.08
C GLY A 73 -3.28 -7.30 12.06
#